data_AF-F0ZKP1-F1
#
_entry.id   AF-F0ZKP1-F1
#
_cell.length_a   1.000
_cell.length_b   1.000
_cell.length_c   1.000
_cell.angle_alpha   90.00
_cell.angle_beta   90.00
_cell.angle_gamma   90.00
#
_symmetry.space_group_name_H-M   'P 1'
#
loop_
_entity.id
_entity.type
_entity.pdbx_description
1 polymer ?
#
loop_
_entity_poly.entity_id
_entity_poly.type
_entity_poly.pdbx_seq_one_letter_code
_entity_poly.pdbx_strand_id
1 'polypeptide(L)'
;MRFIFALFLIIFAFASAHADSCPSDPFLPVAPSDLVQAKDLSAEDLLFHEKYMKIALDRVIEVNGKFGAAIVHKNGTLMCVSVNQGSVSRIYHGEIAAIINCTNIFASKGIVQPTWEDYYIYTTGEPCPMCSAAIMWSKFDKVIFGSYVSNMYCERCFNQLPMAANNIMNLGYGIGHNTQLI
;
A
#
# COMPACT_ATOMS: atom_id res chain seq x y z
N MET A 1 46.60 -37.67 30.02
CA MET A 1 46.84 -36.23 30.31
C MET A 1 47.05 -35.52 28.98
N ARG A 2 46.34 -34.39 28.78
CA ARG A 2 46.36 -33.44 27.64
C ARG A 2 45.40 -33.69 26.46
N PHE A 3 44.19 -33.21 26.72
CA PHE A 3 43.25 -32.54 25.80
C PHE A 3 43.94 -31.61 24.79
N ILE A 4 43.46 -31.57 23.55
CA ILE A 4 43.23 -30.33 22.80
C ILE A 4 41.95 -30.48 21.97
N PHE A 5 40.96 -29.65 22.31
CA PHE A 5 39.67 -29.47 21.64
C PHE A 5 39.86 -28.88 20.24
N ALA A 6 39.21 -29.47 19.23
CA ALA A 6 39.00 -28.83 17.93
C ALA A 6 37.88 -27.79 18.08
N LEU A 7 38.26 -26.52 18.28
CA LEU A 7 37.34 -25.40 18.27
C LEU A 7 37.06 -25.02 16.80
N PHE A 8 35.89 -25.42 16.29
CA PHE A 8 35.37 -24.90 15.03
C PHE A 8 35.12 -23.40 15.19
N LEU A 9 35.98 -22.57 14.58
CA LEU A 9 35.68 -21.15 14.39
C LEU A 9 34.55 -21.04 13.36
N ILE A 10 33.34 -20.81 13.85
CA ILE A 10 32.26 -20.25 13.03
C ILE A 10 32.64 -18.80 12.78
N ILE A 11 33.27 -18.54 11.63
CA ILE A 11 33.47 -17.20 11.12
C ILE A 11 32.09 -16.70 10.71
N PHE A 12 31.43 -15.93 11.59
CA PHE A 12 30.33 -15.07 11.19
C PHE A 12 30.90 -14.05 10.21
N ALA A 13 30.75 -14.30 8.92
CA ALA A 13 30.84 -13.27 7.90
C ALA A 13 29.65 -12.33 8.12
N PHE A 14 29.82 -11.37 9.03
CA PHE A 14 29.04 -10.14 8.96
C PHE A 14 29.42 -9.50 7.63
N ALA A 15 28.56 -9.69 6.63
CA ALA A 15 28.58 -8.85 5.45
C ALA A 15 28.48 -7.41 5.96
N SER A 16 29.58 -6.67 5.83
CA SER A 16 29.59 -5.24 6.10
C SER A 16 28.63 -4.60 5.10
N ALA A 17 27.37 -4.40 5.53
CA ALA A 17 26.51 -3.42 4.90
C ALA A 17 27.35 -2.14 4.77
N HIS A 18 27.51 -1.67 3.53
CA HIS A 18 28.42 -0.60 3.17
C HIS A 18 28.12 0.66 4.01
N ALA A 19 28.89 0.86 5.09
CA ALA A 19 28.75 2.01 5.97
C ALA A 19 28.98 3.33 5.22
N ASP A 20 29.69 3.27 4.09
CA ASP A 20 30.06 4.44 3.29
C ASP A 20 28.93 4.97 2.38
N SER A 21 27.76 4.32 2.32
CA SER A 21 26.62 4.74 1.48
C SER A 21 25.37 5.17 2.25
N CYS A 22 25.43 5.24 3.59
CA CYS A 22 24.27 5.64 4.40
C CYS A 22 24.07 7.17 4.35
N PRO A 23 22.82 7.67 4.20
CA PRO A 23 22.53 9.09 4.35
C PRO A 23 22.93 9.61 5.74
N SER A 24 23.43 10.85 5.81
CA SER A 24 23.77 11.51 7.08
C SER A 24 22.56 11.92 7.91
N ASP A 25 21.37 11.98 7.28
CA ASP A 25 20.10 12.31 7.90
C ASP A 25 19.01 11.38 7.34
N PRO A 26 18.15 10.76 8.18
CA PRO A 26 17.00 10.01 7.70
C PRO A 26 15.92 10.88 7.04
N PHE A 27 15.94 12.21 7.24
CA PHE A 27 14.93 13.16 6.76
C PHE A 27 15.47 14.03 5.63
N LEU A 28 15.01 13.76 4.41
CA LEU A 28 15.34 14.58 3.24
C LEU A 28 14.28 15.67 3.02
N PRO A 29 14.65 16.83 2.43
CA PRO A 29 13.68 17.80 1.95
C PRO A 29 12.73 17.13 0.95
N VAL A 30 11.44 17.18 1.24
CA VAL A 30 10.42 16.50 0.44
C VAL A 30 9.91 17.45 -0.64
N ALA A 31 9.97 17.02 -1.89
CA ALA A 31 9.42 17.76 -3.02
C ALA A 31 7.88 17.85 -2.94
N PRO A 32 7.24 18.78 -3.68
CA PRO A 32 5.79 18.91 -3.71
C PRO A 32 5.06 17.60 -4.07
N SER A 33 3.76 17.57 -3.80
CA SER A 33 2.87 16.42 -4.04
C SER A 33 2.94 15.85 -5.47
N ASP A 34 3.27 14.56 -5.59
CA ASP A 34 3.26 13.81 -6.87
C ASP A 34 1.88 13.20 -7.22
N LEU A 35 0.81 13.83 -6.73
CA LEU A 35 -0.58 13.41 -6.97
C LEU A 35 -0.99 13.73 -8.41
N VAL A 36 -1.23 12.69 -9.21
CA VAL A 36 -1.80 12.82 -10.55
C VAL A 36 -3.31 13.02 -10.42
N GLN A 37 -3.88 14.04 -11.06
CA GLN A 37 -5.33 14.24 -11.02
C GLN A 37 -6.00 13.46 -12.15
N ALA A 38 -7.23 13.02 -11.94
CA ALA A 38 -8.03 12.33 -12.96
C ALA A 38 -8.13 13.10 -14.29
N LYS A 39 -8.19 14.45 -14.23
CA LYS A 39 -8.21 15.33 -15.42
C LYS A 39 -6.93 15.29 -16.26
N ASP A 40 -5.83 14.81 -15.70
CA ASP A 40 -4.52 14.73 -16.34
C ASP A 40 -4.27 13.35 -16.96
N LEU A 41 -5.20 12.39 -16.78
CA LEU A 41 -5.13 11.06 -17.37
C LEU A 41 -5.63 11.06 -18.82
N SER A 42 -5.12 10.11 -19.62
CA SER A 42 -5.71 9.83 -20.93
C SER A 42 -7.14 9.29 -20.78
N ALA A 43 -7.97 9.43 -21.81
CA ALA A 43 -9.33 8.89 -21.78
C ALA A 43 -9.35 7.36 -21.60
N GLU A 44 -8.35 6.66 -22.16
CA GLU A 44 -8.20 5.22 -22.01
C GLU A 44 -7.84 4.83 -20.58
N ASP A 45 -6.85 5.51 -19.98
CA ASP A 45 -6.45 5.28 -18.58
C ASP A 45 -7.60 5.60 -17.62
N LEU A 46 -8.32 6.70 -17.86
CA LEU A 46 -9.47 7.08 -17.04
C LEU A 46 -10.54 5.99 -17.07
N LEU A 47 -10.93 5.51 -18.25
CA LEU A 47 -11.90 4.42 -18.39
C LEU A 47 -11.42 3.12 -17.73
N PHE A 48 -10.12 2.81 -17.85
CA PHE A 48 -9.53 1.66 -17.20
C PHE A 48 -9.67 1.77 -15.68
N HIS A 49 -9.29 2.92 -15.09
CA HIS A 49 -9.35 3.11 -13.66
C HIS A 49 -10.78 3.20 -13.10
N GLU A 50 -11.69 3.87 -13.80
CA GLU A 50 -13.11 3.94 -13.44
C GLU A 50 -13.75 2.56 -13.35
N LYS A 51 -13.44 1.66 -14.30
CA LYS A 51 -13.93 0.28 -14.29
C LYS A 51 -13.59 -0.44 -12.99
N TYR A 52 -12.35 -0.35 -12.51
CA TYR A 52 -11.92 -1.06 -11.30
C TYR A 52 -12.31 -0.34 -10.01
N MET A 53 -12.36 0.99 -10.02
CA MET A 53 -12.94 1.74 -8.89
C MET A 53 -14.42 1.37 -8.69
N LYS A 54 -15.18 1.22 -9.78
CA LYS A 54 -16.57 0.77 -9.72
C LYS A 54 -16.73 -0.59 -9.04
N ILE A 55 -15.81 -1.53 -9.26
CA ILE A 55 -15.83 -2.84 -8.60
C ILE A 55 -15.69 -2.69 -7.07
N ALA A 56 -14.77 -1.84 -6.60
CA ALA A 56 -14.62 -1.58 -5.17
C ALA A 56 -15.88 -0.93 -4.57
N LEU A 57 -16.47 0.04 -5.27
CA LEU A 57 -17.71 0.72 -4.85
C LEU A 57 -18.91 -0.23 -4.80
N ASP A 58 -19.10 -1.04 -5.84
CA ASP A 58 -20.20 -2.01 -5.92
C ASP A 58 -20.12 -3.01 -4.75
N ARG A 59 -18.90 -3.45 -4.40
CA ARG A 59 -18.70 -4.35 -3.26
C ARG A 59 -19.03 -3.68 -1.92
N VAL A 60 -18.69 -2.39 -1.74
CA VAL A 60 -19.07 -1.62 -0.55
C VAL A 60 -20.58 -1.53 -0.44
N ILE A 61 -21.28 -1.25 -1.54
CA ILE A 61 -22.75 -1.14 -1.59
C ILE A 61 -23.40 -2.49 -1.25
N GLU A 62 -22.93 -3.58 -1.88
CA GLU A 62 -23.49 -4.93 -1.73
C GLU A 62 -23.55 -5.39 -0.26
N VAL A 63 -22.51 -5.08 0.52
CA VAL A 63 -22.40 -5.50 1.93
C VAL A 63 -22.77 -4.41 2.92
N ASN A 64 -23.29 -3.28 2.44
CA ASN A 64 -23.55 -2.10 3.26
C ASN A 64 -22.31 -1.67 4.10
N GLY A 65 -21.14 -1.74 3.46
CA GLY A 65 -19.86 -1.31 4.02
C GLY A 65 -19.67 0.21 3.97
N LYS A 66 -18.56 0.71 4.51
CA LYS A 66 -18.21 2.14 4.43
C LYS A 66 -17.09 2.43 3.44
N PHE A 67 -16.05 1.59 3.46
CA PHE A 67 -14.89 1.71 2.61
C PHE A 67 -14.49 0.34 2.09
N GLY A 68 -13.99 0.32 0.86
CA GLY A 68 -13.48 -0.89 0.24
C GLY A 68 -12.27 -0.60 -0.63
N ALA A 69 -11.56 -1.68 -0.94
CA ALA A 69 -10.45 -1.65 -1.86
C ALA A 69 -10.43 -2.89 -2.75
N ALA A 70 -9.93 -2.71 -3.97
CA ALA A 70 -9.69 -3.76 -4.94
C ALA A 70 -8.21 -3.77 -5.34
N ILE A 71 -7.63 -4.97 -5.46
CA ILE A 71 -6.26 -5.15 -5.97
C ILE A 71 -6.35 -5.76 -7.36
N VAL A 72 -5.69 -5.12 -8.33
CA VAL A 72 -5.75 -5.47 -9.75
C VAL A 72 -4.35 -5.46 -10.32
N HIS A 73 -3.97 -6.49 -11.06
CA HIS A 73 -2.70 -6.50 -11.78
C HIS A 73 -2.76 -5.52 -12.97
N LYS A 74 -1.62 -4.97 -13.40
CA LYS A 74 -1.52 -3.99 -14.50
C LYS A 74 -2.09 -4.48 -15.84
N ASN A 75 -2.19 -5.80 -16.02
CA ASN A 75 -2.85 -6.40 -17.20
C ASN A 75 -4.40 -6.43 -17.10
N GLY A 76 -4.99 -5.87 -16.05
CA GLY A 76 -6.43 -5.82 -15.82
C GLY A 76 -7.02 -7.04 -15.10
N THR A 77 -6.20 -7.95 -14.57
CA THR A 77 -6.70 -9.10 -13.79
C THR A 77 -7.06 -8.66 -12.37
N LEU A 78 -8.33 -8.79 -11.99
CA LEU A 78 -8.79 -8.55 -10.62
C LEU A 78 -8.31 -9.70 -9.72
N MET A 79 -7.62 -9.38 -8.62
CA MET A 79 -7.11 -10.37 -7.67
C MET A 79 -8.06 -10.59 -6.50
N CYS A 80 -8.42 -9.52 -5.80
CA CYS A 80 -9.40 -9.57 -4.72
C CYS A 80 -10.04 -8.20 -4.49
N VAL A 81 -11.17 -8.22 -3.78
CA VAL A 81 -11.88 -7.04 -3.30
C VAL A 81 -12.21 -7.27 -1.83
N SER A 82 -11.95 -6.27 -0.99
CA SER A 82 -12.27 -6.31 0.44
C SER A 82 -12.98 -5.02 0.86
N VAL A 83 -13.73 -5.11 1.95
CA VAL A 83 -14.31 -3.96 2.64
C VAL A 83 -13.72 -3.83 4.04
N ASN A 84 -13.82 -2.64 4.62
CA ASN A 84 -13.37 -2.39 5.98
C ASN A 84 -14.11 -3.31 6.99
N GLN A 85 -13.36 -3.88 7.94
CA GLN A 85 -13.88 -4.77 8.99
C GLN A 85 -13.60 -4.17 10.37
N GLY A 86 -13.99 -2.90 10.53
CA GLY A 86 -13.70 -2.10 11.72
C GLY A 86 -14.30 -2.61 13.05
N SER A 87 -15.27 -3.54 12.98
CA SER A 87 -15.84 -4.26 14.12
C SER A 87 -14.99 -5.43 14.58
N VAL A 88 -14.21 -6.03 13.67
CA VAL A 88 -13.25 -7.10 13.98
C VAL A 88 -11.97 -6.48 14.53
N SER A 89 -11.45 -5.45 13.86
CA SER A 89 -10.26 -4.73 14.30
C SER A 89 -10.28 -3.30 13.78
N ARG A 90 -9.87 -2.35 14.61
CA ARG A 90 -9.84 -0.92 14.24
C ARG A 90 -8.85 -0.62 13.12
N ILE A 91 -7.85 -1.47 12.90
CA ILE A 91 -6.87 -1.33 11.81
C ILE A 91 -7.29 -2.05 10.52
N TYR A 92 -8.41 -2.79 10.52
CA TYR A 92 -8.92 -3.45 9.31
C TYR A 92 -9.71 -2.47 8.44
N HIS A 93 -8.98 -1.50 7.89
CA HIS A 93 -9.46 -0.61 6.83
C HIS A 93 -9.55 -1.38 5.50
N GLY A 94 -10.22 -0.80 4.50
CA GLY A 94 -10.46 -1.49 3.22
C GLY A 94 -9.16 -1.93 2.54
N GLU A 95 -8.15 -1.07 2.58
CA GLU A 95 -6.82 -1.26 2.01
C GLU A 95 -6.06 -2.38 2.72
N ILE A 96 -6.01 -2.34 4.06
CA ILE A 96 -5.37 -3.37 4.89
C ILE A 96 -6.07 -4.72 4.68
N ALA A 97 -7.40 -4.72 4.71
CA ALA A 97 -8.20 -5.92 4.50
C ALA A 97 -8.01 -6.50 3.09
N ALA A 98 -7.82 -5.66 2.06
CA ALA A 98 -7.53 -6.13 0.71
C ALA A 98 -6.14 -6.77 0.64
N ILE A 99 -5.10 -6.10 1.13
CA ILE A 99 -3.72 -6.60 1.12
C ILE A 99 -3.65 -7.95 1.85
N ILE A 100 -4.14 -8.04 3.09
CA ILE A 100 -4.08 -9.28 3.89
C ILE A 100 -4.87 -10.40 3.21
N ASN A 101 -6.08 -10.12 2.73
CA ASN A 101 -6.92 -11.15 2.09
C ASN A 101 -6.28 -11.68 0.81
N CYS A 102 -5.81 -10.77 -0.06
CA CYS A 102 -5.11 -11.14 -1.28
C CYS A 102 -3.83 -11.95 -1.00
N THR A 103 -3.00 -11.54 -0.04
CA THR A 103 -1.80 -12.29 0.34
C THR A 103 -2.15 -13.70 0.85
N ASN A 104 -3.21 -13.83 1.66
CA ASN A 104 -3.67 -15.14 2.14
C ASN A 104 -4.20 -16.04 1.01
N ILE A 105 -4.92 -15.48 0.03
CA ILE A 105 -5.36 -16.21 -1.17
C ILE A 105 -4.15 -16.77 -1.92
N PHE A 106 -3.10 -15.97 -2.13
CA PHE A 106 -1.88 -16.42 -2.80
C PHE A 106 -1.14 -17.49 -1.99
N ALA A 107 -1.00 -17.28 -0.68
CA ALA A 107 -0.37 -18.25 0.22
C ALA A 107 -1.11 -19.60 0.22
N SER A 108 -2.45 -19.59 0.16
CA SER A 108 -3.25 -20.84 0.07
C SER A 108 -3.01 -21.63 -1.23
N LYS A 109 -2.47 -20.98 -2.26
CA LYS A 109 -2.06 -21.59 -3.53
C LYS A 109 -0.57 -21.94 -3.56
N GLY A 110 0.14 -21.78 -2.44
CA GLY A 110 1.59 -21.99 -2.34
C GLY A 110 2.43 -20.88 -2.96
N ILE A 111 1.85 -19.70 -3.22
CA ILE A 111 2.54 -18.56 -3.82
C ILE A 111 2.94 -17.58 -2.71
N VAL A 112 4.23 -17.26 -2.62
CA VAL A 112 4.76 -16.27 -1.69
C VAL A 112 4.70 -14.89 -2.36
N GLN A 113 3.81 -14.01 -1.87
CA GLN A 113 3.59 -12.68 -2.43
C GLN A 113 3.74 -11.61 -1.32
N PRO A 114 4.98 -11.27 -0.93
CA PRO A 114 5.24 -10.31 0.15
C PRO A 114 5.03 -8.86 -0.31
N THR A 115 5.10 -8.62 -1.61
CA THR A 115 5.04 -7.31 -2.26
C THR A 115 4.09 -7.39 -3.46
N TRP A 116 3.70 -6.25 -4.01
CA TRP A 116 2.65 -6.08 -5.00
C TRP A 116 3.11 -5.21 -6.17
N GLU A 117 4.39 -5.32 -6.57
CA GLU A 117 4.87 -4.73 -7.82
C GLU A 117 4.06 -5.28 -9.01
N ASP A 118 3.81 -4.47 -10.03
CA ASP A 118 2.88 -4.74 -11.14
C ASP A 118 1.38 -4.75 -10.78
N TYR A 119 1.02 -4.39 -9.54
CA TYR A 119 -0.37 -4.26 -9.13
C TYR A 119 -0.73 -2.82 -8.77
N TYR A 120 -2.02 -2.52 -8.95
CA TYR A 120 -2.67 -1.30 -8.55
C TYR A 120 -3.65 -1.60 -7.43
N ILE A 121 -3.73 -0.70 -6.45
CA ILE A 121 -4.76 -0.73 -5.42
C ILE A 121 -5.76 0.41 -5.66
N TYR A 122 -7.03 0.05 -5.77
CA TYR A 122 -8.14 0.99 -5.90
C TYR A 122 -8.82 1.09 -4.55
N THR A 123 -8.91 2.27 -3.95
CA THR A 123 -9.55 2.49 -2.66
C THR A 123 -10.66 3.54 -2.75
N THR A 124 -11.83 3.24 -2.20
CA THR A 124 -13.00 4.14 -2.27
C THR A 124 -12.79 5.49 -1.55
N GLY A 125 -11.83 5.57 -0.63
CA GLY A 125 -11.41 6.80 0.03
C GLY A 125 -9.89 6.94 0.05
N GLU A 126 -9.40 8.17 0.09
CA GLU A 126 -7.99 8.51 0.19
C GLU A 126 -7.35 7.75 1.37
N PRO A 127 -6.24 7.03 1.15
CA PRO A 127 -5.70 6.15 2.17
C PRO A 127 -5.15 6.94 3.35
N CYS A 128 -5.63 6.59 4.56
CA CYS A 128 -5.16 7.24 5.78
C CYS A 128 -3.65 6.97 6.02
N PRO A 129 -2.98 7.68 6.95
CA PRO A 129 -1.54 7.51 7.16
C PRO A 129 -1.06 6.07 7.38
N MET A 130 -1.84 5.26 8.12
CA MET A 130 -1.57 3.84 8.31
C MET A 130 -1.63 3.06 6.98
N CYS A 131 -2.69 3.26 6.20
CA CYS A 131 -2.89 2.54 4.94
C CYS A 131 -1.86 2.98 3.89
N SER A 132 -1.55 4.28 3.84
CA SER A 132 -0.49 4.83 2.99
C SER A 132 0.86 4.17 3.27
N ALA A 133 1.25 4.05 4.55
CA ALA A 133 2.48 3.36 4.93
C ALA A 133 2.43 1.86 4.57
N ALA A 134 1.31 1.18 4.83
CA ALA A 134 1.16 -0.24 4.49
C ALA A 134 1.26 -0.50 2.98
N ILE A 135 0.65 0.36 2.16
CA ILE A 135 0.71 0.30 0.70
C ILE A 135 2.15 0.49 0.22
N MET A 136 2.89 1.47 0.75
CA MET A 136 4.30 1.68 0.38
C MET A 136 5.16 0.46 0.71
N TRP A 137 5.05 -0.09 1.92
CA TRP A 137 5.77 -1.33 2.28
C TRP A 137 5.36 -2.53 1.44
N SER A 138 4.15 -2.51 0.90
CA SER A 138 3.62 -3.52 -0.01
C SER A 138 4.04 -3.29 -1.46
N LYS A 139 4.69 -2.18 -1.80
CA LYS A 139 5.24 -1.86 -3.14
C LYS A 139 4.25 -1.93 -4.31
N PHE A 140 3.04 -1.42 -4.13
CA PHE A 140 2.13 -1.22 -5.26
C PHE A 140 2.69 -0.19 -6.25
N ASP A 141 2.44 -0.37 -7.54
CA ASP A 141 2.86 0.60 -8.56
C ASP A 141 1.98 1.85 -8.55
N LYS A 142 0.67 1.66 -8.37
CA LYS A 142 -0.31 2.75 -8.36
C LYS A 142 -1.33 2.59 -7.25
N VAL A 143 -1.74 3.72 -6.71
CA VAL A 143 -2.86 3.87 -5.77
C VAL A 143 -3.87 4.79 -6.42
N ILE A 144 -5.07 4.30 -6.64
CA ILE A 144 -6.17 5.07 -7.22
C ILE A 144 -7.20 5.27 -6.11
N PHE A 145 -7.58 6.51 -5.78
CA PHE A 145 -8.59 6.75 -4.73
C PHE A 145 -9.82 7.54 -5.21
N GLY A 146 -10.96 7.28 -4.56
CA GLY A 146 -12.26 7.83 -4.99
C GLY A 146 -12.70 9.13 -4.30
N SER A 147 -12.30 9.37 -3.05
CA SER A 147 -12.75 10.52 -2.26
C SER A 147 -11.64 11.05 -1.37
N TYR A 148 -11.46 12.38 -1.37
CA TYR A 148 -10.42 13.04 -0.57
C TYR A 148 -10.70 12.98 0.93
N VAL A 149 -9.64 13.03 1.74
CA VAL A 149 -9.68 13.14 3.20
C VAL A 149 -10.47 14.37 3.65
N SER A 150 -10.39 15.47 2.90
CA SER A 150 -11.17 16.68 3.15
C SER A 150 -12.68 16.42 3.02
N ASN A 151 -13.12 15.66 2.02
CA ASN A 151 -14.52 15.28 1.89
C ASN A 151 -14.96 14.43 3.09
N MET A 152 -14.18 13.38 3.39
CA MET A 152 -14.49 12.46 4.48
C MET A 152 -14.55 13.16 5.85
N TYR A 153 -13.58 14.03 6.14
CA TYR A 153 -13.47 14.70 7.42
C TYR A 153 -14.39 15.92 7.54
N CYS A 154 -14.35 16.84 6.58
CA CYS A 154 -15.03 18.13 6.67
C CYS A 154 -16.50 18.08 6.24
N GLU A 155 -16.85 17.25 5.26
CA GLU A 155 -18.22 17.22 4.69
C GLU A 155 -19.05 16.05 5.21
N ARG A 156 -18.40 14.92 5.50
CA ARG A 156 -19.07 13.69 5.97
C ARG A 156 -18.89 13.43 7.45
N CYS A 157 -18.12 14.26 8.15
CA CYS A 157 -17.86 14.16 9.59
C CYS A 157 -17.34 12.78 10.03
N PHE A 158 -16.57 12.10 9.17
CA PHE A 158 -15.94 10.85 9.53
C PHE A 158 -14.73 11.07 10.44
N ASN A 159 -14.60 10.23 11.47
CA ASN A 159 -13.44 10.22 12.33
C ASN A 159 -12.23 9.65 11.58
N GLN A 160 -11.29 10.51 11.20
CA GLN A 160 -10.06 10.15 10.49
C GLN A 160 -8.93 11.12 10.87
N LEU A 161 -7.68 10.72 10.67
CA LEU A 161 -6.54 11.63 10.72
C LEU A 161 -6.61 12.58 9.51
N PRO A 162 -6.69 13.91 9.71
CA PRO A 162 -6.83 14.89 8.63
C PRO A 162 -5.48 15.15 7.96
N MET A 163 -4.93 14.13 7.33
CA MET A 163 -3.64 14.16 6.64
C MET A 163 -3.83 13.52 5.26
N ALA A 164 -3.44 14.26 4.22
CA ALA A 164 -3.50 13.77 2.86
C ALA A 164 -2.46 12.65 2.64
N ALA A 165 -2.78 11.71 1.75
CA ALA A 165 -1.97 10.51 1.50
C ALA A 165 -0.59 10.88 0.92
N ASN A 166 -0.54 11.87 0.04
CA ASN A 166 0.70 12.41 -0.54
C ASN A 166 1.70 12.91 0.52
N ASN A 167 1.24 13.48 1.65
CA ASN A 167 2.12 13.89 2.75
C ASN A 167 2.90 12.71 3.36
N ILE A 168 2.32 11.51 3.34
CA ILE A 168 2.96 10.29 3.82
C ILE A 168 3.72 9.60 2.69
N MET A 169 3.13 9.48 1.51
CA MET A 169 3.73 8.75 0.39
C MET A 169 5.00 9.41 -0.15
N ASN A 170 5.10 10.75 -0.10
CA ASN A 170 6.32 11.45 -0.50
C ASN A 170 7.52 11.18 0.46
N LEU A 171 7.27 10.58 1.63
CA LEU A 171 8.33 10.13 2.56
C LEU A 171 8.82 8.70 2.24
N GLY A 172 8.33 8.07 1.17
CA GLY A 172 8.64 6.70 0.77
C GLY A 172 10.04 6.47 0.19
N TYR A 173 10.93 7.47 0.14
CA TYR A 173 12.25 7.38 -0.48
C TYR A 173 13.15 6.26 0.09
N GLY A 174 12.91 5.81 1.32
CA GLY A 174 13.63 4.70 1.94
C GLY A 174 13.15 3.29 1.54
N ILE A 175 12.04 3.18 0.81
CA ILE A 175 11.39 1.89 0.48
C ILE A 175 12.05 1.21 -0.74
N GLY A 176 12.74 1.99 -1.59
CA GLY A 176 13.31 1.48 -2.85
C GLY A 176 12.25 1.08 -3.88
N HIS A 177 11.07 1.69 -3.82
CA HIS A 177 9.98 1.53 -4.79
C HIS A 177 9.21 2.84 -4.90
N ASN A 178 8.76 3.19 -6.10
CA ASN A 178 7.96 4.40 -6.32
C ASN A 178 6.50 4.04 -6.58
N THR A 179 5.62 4.44 -5.66
CA THR A 179 4.17 4.26 -5.80
C THR A 179 3.56 5.56 -6.28
N GLN A 180 2.92 5.54 -7.44
CA GLN A 180 2.19 6.70 -7.96
C GLN A 180 0.80 6.82 -7.31
N LEU A 181 0.45 8.00 -6.83
CA LEU A 181 -0.87 8.31 -6.30
C LEU A 181 -1.72 9.01 -7.37
N ILE A 182 -2.96 8.55 -7.55
CA ILE A 182 -3.92 8.99 -8.57
C ILE A 182 -5.29 9.22 -7.92
#